data_AF-A0A925TIH3-F1
#
_entry.id   AF-A0A925TIH3-F1
#
_cell.length_a   1.000
_cell.length_b   1.000
_cell.length_c   1.000
_cell.angle_alpha   90.00
_cell.angle_beta   90.00
_cell.angle_gamma   90.00
#
_symmetry.space_group_name_H-M   'P 1'
#
loop_
_entity.id
_entity.type
_entity.pdbx_description
1 polymer ?
#
loop_
_entity_poly.entity_id
_entity_poly.type
_entity_poly.pdbx_seq_one_letter_code
_entity_poly.pdbx_strand_id
1 'polypeptide(L)'
;FRNGTHHIVAPCTHRETCPLFLAANERDWCHFFAPAPPGIQNDSNWVRWSHRAGLDLRSQAYSCLVLELSTLNPQLSTQHARVLGRPEVFKPYARFLACDATGLHWLELSKRTDPALIKSLDKNPPVPLYALTHDGRQATSMTPLVSE
;
A
#
# COMPACT_ATOMS: atom_id res chain seq x y z
N PHE A 1 9.96 -23.16 26.35
CA PHE A 1 9.88 -21.91 25.58
C PHE A 1 10.24 -22.22 24.13
N ARG A 2 9.42 -21.82 23.14
CA ARG A 2 9.76 -22.04 21.72
C ARG A 2 10.86 -21.05 21.31
N ASN A 3 12.03 -21.55 20.92
CA ASN A 3 13.12 -20.74 20.34
C ASN A 3 12.76 -20.35 18.89
N GLY A 4 11.92 -19.33 18.72
CA GLY A 4 11.62 -18.73 17.41
C GLY A 4 11.96 -17.25 17.40
N THR A 5 12.29 -16.70 16.23
CA THR A 5 12.46 -15.26 16.03
C THR A 5 11.18 -14.68 15.42
N HIS A 6 10.81 -13.45 15.77
CA HIS A 6 9.70 -12.76 15.13
C HIS A 6 10.17 -12.15 13.81
N HIS A 7 9.46 -12.44 12.72
CA HIS A 7 9.75 -11.90 11.39
C HIS A 7 8.65 -10.97 10.96
N ILE A 8 9.02 -9.86 10.31
CA ILE A 8 8.05 -8.94 9.71
C ILE A 8 7.48 -9.58 8.44
N VAL A 9 6.16 -9.81 8.45
CA VAL A 9 5.36 -10.27 7.30
C VAL A 9 4.75 -9.09 6.54
N ALA A 10 4.30 -8.07 7.28
CA ALA A 10 3.77 -6.83 6.73
C ALA A 10 4.00 -5.67 7.72
N PRO A 11 4.10 -4.41 7.26
CA PRO A 11 3.96 -3.97 5.87
C PRO A 11 5.31 -3.97 5.14
N CYS A 12 6.42 -3.84 5.86
CA CYS A 12 7.72 -3.61 5.26
C CYS A 12 8.19 -4.81 4.43
N THR A 13 8.60 -4.54 3.19
CA THR A 13 9.22 -5.51 2.28
C THR A 13 10.74 -5.58 2.42
N HIS A 14 11.37 -4.52 2.96
CA HIS A 14 12.83 -4.39 3.09
C HIS A 14 13.42 -4.90 4.42
N ARG A 15 12.63 -4.98 5.50
CA ARG A 15 13.07 -5.40 6.87
C ARG A 15 14.24 -4.63 7.51
N GLU A 16 14.78 -3.63 6.83
CA GLU A 16 15.73 -2.65 7.38
C GLU A 16 15.03 -1.47 8.09
N THR A 17 15.83 -0.50 8.57
CA THR A 17 15.33 0.79 9.08
C THR A 17 14.35 1.41 8.09
N CYS A 18 13.13 1.75 8.55
CA CYS A 18 12.08 2.25 7.67
C CYS A 18 12.48 3.60 7.03
N PRO A 19 12.51 3.72 5.69
CA PRO A 19 12.88 4.97 5.03
C PRO A 19 11.92 6.13 5.34
N LEU A 20 10.67 5.84 5.73
CA LEU A 20 9.70 6.88 6.13
C LEU A 20 10.12 7.66 7.37
N PHE A 21 11.04 7.14 8.19
CA PHE A 21 11.56 7.86 9.36
C PHE A 21 12.65 8.88 9.02
N LEU A 22 13.07 8.98 7.75
CA LEU A 22 13.96 10.03 7.30
C LEU A 22 13.21 11.38 7.30
N ALA A 23 13.89 12.46 7.72
CA ALA A 23 13.28 13.79 7.80
C ALA A 23 12.69 14.28 6.46
N ALA A 24 13.27 13.86 5.33
CA ALA A 24 12.74 14.17 3.99
C ALA A 24 11.34 13.60 3.73
N ASN A 25 10.89 12.62 4.52
CA ASN A 25 9.64 11.88 4.36
C ASN A 25 8.63 12.17 5.49
N GLU A 26 8.82 13.23 6.29
CA GLU A 26 7.95 13.57 7.45
C GLU A 26 6.47 13.75 7.12
N ARG A 27 6.14 14.01 5.84
CA ARG A 27 4.77 14.19 5.35
C ARG A 27 4.08 12.86 5.06
N ASP A 28 4.85 11.79 4.95
CA ASP A 28 4.38 10.46 4.60
C ASP A 28 4.42 9.55 5.84
N TRP A 29 3.56 8.54 5.84
CA TRP A 29 3.56 7.49 6.85
C TRP A 29 3.12 6.18 6.21
N CYS A 30 3.46 5.04 6.82
CA CYS A 30 3.15 3.73 6.25
C CYS A 30 1.67 3.42 6.47
N HIS A 31 0.85 3.76 5.48
CA HIS A 31 -0.60 3.63 5.56
C HIS A 31 -1.23 3.08 4.29
N PHE A 32 -2.43 2.55 4.46
CA PHE A 32 -3.28 1.96 3.43
C PHE A 32 -4.72 2.38 3.69
N PHE A 33 -5.61 2.09 2.74
CA PHE A 33 -7.03 2.39 2.88
C PHE A 33 -7.85 1.10 2.82
N ALA A 34 -8.69 0.88 3.82
CA ALA A 34 -9.60 -0.25 3.81
C ALA A 34 -10.81 0.07 2.92
N PRO A 35 -11.32 -0.87 2.12
CA PRO A 35 -12.59 -0.69 1.44
C PRO A 35 -13.70 -0.53 2.48
N ALA A 36 -14.60 0.42 2.24
CA ALA A 36 -15.78 0.59 3.08
C ALA A 36 -16.71 -0.63 2.93
N PRO A 37 -17.21 -1.23 4.04
CA PRO A 37 -18.20 -2.28 3.94
C PRO A 37 -19.44 -1.83 3.14
N PRO A 38 -19.98 -2.66 2.23
CA PRO A 38 -21.16 -2.30 1.46
C PRO A 38 -22.34 -1.92 2.35
N GLY A 39 -23.04 -0.84 2.02
CA GLY A 39 -24.22 -0.39 2.75
C GLY A 39 -23.96 0.30 4.09
N ILE A 40 -22.70 0.45 4.54
CA ILE A 40 -22.38 1.11 5.81
C ILE A 40 -22.86 2.57 5.87
N GLN A 41 -22.95 3.24 4.71
CA GLN A 41 -23.48 4.60 4.61
C GLN A 41 -25.02 4.68 4.62
N ASN A 42 -25.70 3.54 4.46
CA ASN A 42 -27.16 3.47 4.51
C ASN A 42 -27.67 3.24 5.94
N ASP A 43 -26.79 2.94 6.89
CA ASP A 43 -27.13 2.79 8.30
C ASP A 43 -26.94 4.11 9.05
N SER A 44 -28.05 4.68 9.51
CA SER A 44 -28.05 5.95 10.24
C SER A 44 -27.23 5.93 11.53
N ASN A 45 -27.06 4.78 12.17
CA ASN A 45 -26.23 4.65 13.37
C ASN A 45 -24.74 4.82 13.02
N TRP A 46 -24.30 4.19 11.92
CA TRP A 46 -22.93 4.33 11.42
C TRP A 46 -22.62 5.75 10.97
N VAL A 47 -23.55 6.42 10.27
CA VAL A 47 -23.39 7.82 9.85
C VAL A 47 -23.28 8.76 11.06
N ARG A 48 -24.13 8.59 12.08
CA ARG A 48 -24.07 9.41 13.30
C ARG A 48 -22.79 9.18 14.08
N TRP A 49 -22.34 7.93 14.15
CA TRP A 49 -21.10 7.57 14.80
C TRP A 49 -19.90 8.21 14.11
N SER A 50 -19.81 8.11 12.77
CA SER A 50 -18.66 8.63 12.02
C SER A 50 -18.55 10.15 12.12
N HIS A 51 -19.69 10.86 12.08
CA HIS A 51 -19.73 12.31 12.33
C HIS A 51 -19.21 12.68 13.72
N ARG A 52 -19.61 11.92 14.76
CA ARG A 52 -19.13 12.15 16.14
C ARG A 52 -17.66 11.80 16.31
N ALA A 53 -17.18 10.79 15.61
CA ALA A 53 -15.79 10.36 15.65
C ALA A 53 -14.86 11.21 14.76
N GLY A 54 -15.41 12.06 13.88
CA GLY A 54 -14.63 12.82 12.90
C GLY A 54 -14.00 11.93 11.83
N LEU A 55 -14.63 10.81 11.49
CA LEU A 55 -14.11 9.82 10.55
C LEU A 55 -14.89 9.84 9.23
N ASP A 56 -14.19 9.73 8.10
CA ASP A 56 -14.80 9.41 6.81
C ASP A 56 -14.77 7.90 6.57
N LEU A 57 -15.94 7.26 6.65
CA LEU A 57 -16.10 5.82 6.45
C LEU A 57 -15.68 5.35 5.05
N ARG A 58 -15.56 6.25 4.07
CA ARG A 58 -15.12 5.94 2.69
C ARG A 58 -13.61 5.87 2.53
N SER A 59 -12.88 6.40 3.51
CA SER A 59 -11.45 6.62 3.39
C SER A 59 -10.74 6.47 4.73
N GLN A 60 -11.06 5.39 5.45
CA GLN A 60 -10.35 5.07 6.67
C GLN A 60 -8.93 4.59 6.35
N ALA A 61 -7.96 5.42 6.69
CA ALA A 61 -6.56 5.03 6.65
C ALA A 61 -6.26 4.08 7.81
N TYR A 62 -5.42 3.08 7.56
CA TYR A 62 -4.89 2.17 8.55
C TYR A 62 -3.40 1.91 8.33
N SER A 63 -2.70 1.59 9.41
CA SER A 63 -1.35 1.04 9.40
C SER A 63 -1.38 -0.31 10.10
N CYS A 64 -0.61 -1.29 9.64
CA CYS A 64 -0.51 -2.58 10.28
C CYS A 64 0.95 -2.96 10.52
N LEU A 65 1.20 -3.81 11.50
CA LEU A 65 2.45 -4.54 11.70
C LEU A 65 2.07 -6.00 11.95
N VAL A 66 2.46 -6.88 11.03
CA VAL A 66 2.20 -8.31 11.11
C VAL A 66 3.52 -9.01 11.35
N LEU A 67 3.58 -9.72 12.47
CA LEU A 67 4.75 -10.50 12.89
C LEU A 67 4.39 -11.98 12.90
N GLU A 68 5.28 -12.79 12.37
CA GLU A 68 5.19 -14.24 12.46
C GLU A 68 6.31 -14.77 13.36
N LEU A 69 5.95 -15.63 14.31
CA LEU A 69 6.93 -16.42 15.06
C LEU A 69 7.31 -17.66 14.23
N SER A 70 8.47 -17.63 13.59
CA SER A 70 8.93 -18.71 12.72
C SER A 70 10.39 -19.06 12.99
N THR A 71 10.73 -20.34 12.80
CA THR A 71 12.12 -20.81 12.76
C THR A 71 12.73 -20.68 11.36
N LEU A 72 11.91 -20.40 10.35
CA LEU A 72 12.35 -20.15 8.97
C LEU A 72 12.46 -18.64 8.75
N ASN A 73 13.50 -18.21 8.02
CA ASN A 73 13.65 -16.83 7.59
C ASN A 73 13.21 -16.72 6.11
N PRO A 74 11.96 -16.34 5.81
CA PRO A 74 11.51 -16.24 4.43
C PRO A 74 12.21 -15.06 3.74
N GLN A 75 12.91 -15.31 2.63
CA GLN A 75 13.45 -14.24 1.78
C GLN A 75 12.30 -13.52 1.06
N LEU A 76 12.22 -12.21 1.20
CA LEU A 76 11.30 -11.38 0.43
C LEU A 76 11.93 -11.06 -0.92
N SER A 77 11.18 -11.24 -2.00
CA SER A 77 11.64 -10.88 -3.35
C SER A 77 11.80 -9.36 -3.45
N THR A 78 12.85 -8.90 -4.13
CA THR A 78 13.08 -7.48 -4.45
C THR A 78 12.10 -6.95 -5.49
N GLN A 79 11.37 -7.83 -6.17
CA GLN A 79 10.40 -7.48 -7.20
C GLN A 79 9.02 -7.16 -6.61
N HIS A 80 8.88 -7.18 -5.28
CA HIS A 80 7.62 -6.84 -4.62
C HIS A 80 7.68 -5.46 -3.99
N ALA A 81 6.67 -4.65 -4.28
CA ALA A 81 6.51 -3.33 -3.70
C ALA A 81 5.12 -3.19 -3.06
N ARG A 82 5.06 -2.48 -1.94
CA ARG A 82 3.80 -1.99 -1.38
C ARG A 82 3.55 -0.57 -1.81
N VAL A 83 2.37 -0.32 -2.36
CA VAL A 83 1.92 1.05 -2.63
C VAL A 83 1.33 1.61 -1.35
N LEU A 84 1.86 2.76 -0.92
CA LEU A 84 1.41 3.46 0.27
C LEU A 84 0.33 4.48 -0.11
N GLY A 85 -0.69 4.59 0.75
CA GLY A 85 -1.80 5.50 0.55
C GLY A 85 -2.63 5.18 -0.70
N ARG A 86 -3.07 6.23 -1.41
CA ARG A 86 -3.83 6.12 -2.66
C ARG A 86 -2.99 6.61 -3.83
N PRO A 87 -2.93 5.88 -4.94
CA PRO A 87 -2.42 6.41 -6.19
C PRO A 87 -3.21 7.64 -6.64
N GLU A 88 -2.50 8.64 -7.13
CA GLU A 88 -3.08 9.81 -7.77
C GLU A 88 -3.14 9.55 -9.28
N VAL A 89 -4.34 9.54 -9.85
CA VAL A 89 -4.54 9.26 -11.27
C VAL A 89 -4.75 10.55 -12.06
N PHE A 90 -3.88 10.76 -13.06
CA PHE A 90 -3.93 11.86 -14.01
C PHE A 90 -4.27 11.34 -15.42
N LYS A 91 -4.62 12.25 -16.34
CA LYS A 91 -4.94 11.87 -17.73
C LYS A 91 -3.83 11.01 -18.41
N PRO A 92 -2.52 11.33 -18.28
CA PRO A 92 -1.47 10.58 -18.97
C PRO A 92 -0.82 9.47 -18.11
N TYR A 93 -0.95 9.50 -16.79
CA TYR A 93 -0.23 8.60 -15.87
C TYR A 93 -0.90 8.51 -14.50
N ALA A 94 -0.50 7.52 -13.70
CA ALA A 94 -0.77 7.48 -12.26
C ALA A 94 0.54 7.70 -11.48
N ARG A 95 0.49 8.42 -10.37
CA ARG A 95 1.63 8.66 -9.46
C ARG A 95 1.33 8.03 -8.10
N PHE A 96 2.33 7.40 -7.49
CA PHE A 96 2.16 6.74 -6.20
C PHE A 96 3.48 6.61 -5.45
N LEU A 97 3.38 6.45 -4.15
CA LEU A 97 4.49 6.15 -3.26
C LEU A 97 4.60 4.63 -3.10
N ALA A 98 5.76 4.06 -3.42
CA ALA A 98 5.99 2.62 -3.35
C ALA A 98 7.16 2.31 -2.41
N CYS A 99 6.99 1.28 -1.58
CA CYS A 99 8.02 0.77 -0.69
C CYS A 99 8.41 -0.65 -1.11
N ASP A 100 9.65 -0.83 -1.55
CA ASP A 100 10.22 -2.10 -1.97
C ASP A 100 11.46 -2.46 -1.12
N ALA A 101 12.15 -3.53 -1.48
CA ALA A 101 13.35 -3.99 -0.77
C ALA A 101 14.51 -2.97 -0.80
N THR A 102 14.50 -2.02 -1.75
CA THR A 102 15.55 -1.01 -1.94
C THR A 102 15.21 0.33 -1.28
N GLY A 103 13.96 0.55 -0.90
CA GLY A 103 13.56 1.72 -0.12
C GLY A 103 12.18 2.26 -0.49
N LEU A 104 12.04 3.57 -0.37
CA LEU A 104 10.82 4.31 -0.63
C LEU A 104 10.99 5.16 -1.90
N HIS A 105 10.04 5.03 -2.83
CA HIS A 105 10.14 5.60 -4.17
C HIS A 105 8.85 6.30 -4.57
N TRP A 106 8.98 7.53 -5.07
CA TRP A 106 7.90 8.17 -5.82
C TRP A 106 7.96 7.71 -7.26
N LEU A 107 6.95 6.94 -7.68
CA LEU A 107 6.87 6.32 -8.98
C LEU A 107 5.69 6.83 -9.80
N GLU A 108 5.87 6.81 -11.11
CA GLU A 108 4.86 7.11 -12.11
C GLU A 108 4.64 5.90 -13.02
N LEU A 109 3.38 5.54 -13.27
CA LEU A 109 2.98 4.55 -14.26
C LEU A 109 2.29 5.25 -15.43
N SER A 110 2.88 5.16 -16.61
CA SER A 110 2.30 5.74 -17.83
C SER A 110 1.08 4.96 -18.31
N LYS A 111 0.07 5.67 -18.82
CA LYS A 111 -1.12 5.06 -19.45
C LYS A 111 -0.80 4.23 -20.68
N ARG A 112 0.34 4.50 -21.33
CA ARG A 112 0.82 3.70 -22.46
C ARG A 112 1.35 2.33 -22.01
N THR A 113 1.83 2.22 -20.78
CA THR A 113 2.35 0.97 -20.21
C THR A 113 1.21 0.03 -19.86
N ASP A 114 0.23 0.50 -19.06
CA ASP A 114 -0.93 -0.30 -18.69
C ASP A 114 -2.18 0.58 -18.45
N PRO A 115 -3.02 0.79 -19.48
CA PRO A 115 -4.23 1.59 -19.34
C PRO A 115 -5.31 0.90 -18.50
N ALA A 116 -5.30 -0.43 -18.40
CA ALA A 116 -6.28 -1.19 -17.63
C ALA A 116 -6.00 -1.05 -16.12
N LEU A 117 -4.73 -1.17 -15.73
CA LEU A 117 -4.31 -0.94 -14.35
C LEU A 117 -4.55 0.50 -13.90
N ILE A 118 -4.24 1.51 -14.70
CA ILE A 118 -4.55 2.91 -14.31
C ILE A 118 -6.05 3.08 -14.02
N LYS A 119 -6.91 2.46 -14.83
CA LYS A 119 -8.36 2.51 -14.62
C LYS A 119 -8.78 1.78 -13.33
N SER A 120 -8.11 0.69 -12.95
CA SER A 120 -8.41 -0.01 -11.70
C SER A 120 -7.93 0.79 -10.48
N LEU A 121 -6.73 1.37 -10.55
CA LEU A 121 -6.18 2.25 -9.50
C LEU A 121 -7.10 3.44 -9.20
N ASP A 122 -7.75 4.02 -10.22
CA ASP A 122 -8.68 5.16 -10.08
C ASP A 122 -9.98 4.78 -9.35
N LYS A 123 -10.50 3.57 -9.59
CA LYS A 123 -11.84 3.16 -9.13
C LYS A 123 -11.84 2.45 -7.79
N ASN A 124 -11.09 1.36 -7.71
CA ASN A 124 -11.00 0.45 -6.58
C ASN A 124 -9.58 -0.09 -6.57
N PRO A 125 -8.63 0.62 -5.92
CA PRO A 125 -7.26 0.15 -5.86
C PRO A 125 -7.24 -1.23 -5.18
N PRO A 126 -6.62 -2.24 -5.81
CA PRO A 126 -6.52 -3.58 -5.24
C PRO A 126 -5.64 -3.55 -3.99
N VAL A 127 -5.51 -4.71 -3.34
CA VAL A 127 -4.60 -4.91 -2.20
C VAL A 127 -3.24 -4.25 -2.51
N PRO A 128 -2.66 -3.48 -1.57
CA PRO A 128 -1.52 -2.61 -1.84
C PRO A 128 -0.18 -3.39 -1.93
N LEU A 129 -0.14 -4.47 -2.70
CA LEU A 129 1.02 -5.33 -2.90
C LEU A 129 1.12 -5.75 -4.37
N TYR A 130 2.25 -5.44 -4.99
CA TYR A 130 2.46 -5.57 -6.44
C TYR A 130 3.79 -6.25 -6.73
N ALA A 131 3.83 -7.06 -7.79
CA ALA A 131 5.06 -7.32 -8.53
C ALA A 131 5.35 -6.05 -9.34
N LEU A 132 6.45 -5.37 -9.04
CA LEU A 132 6.74 -4.05 -9.55
C LEU A 132 8.21 -3.96 -9.96
N THR A 133 8.44 -3.42 -11.15
CA THR A 133 9.77 -3.02 -11.64
C THR A 133 9.74 -1.56 -12.04
N HIS A 134 10.83 -0.84 -11.77
CA HIS A 134 10.95 0.57 -12.10
C HIS A 134 12.36 0.91 -12.59
N ASP A 135 12.44 1.96 -13.41
CA ASP A 135 13.68 2.63 -13.81
C ASP A 135 13.63 4.08 -13.30
N GLY A 136 14.39 4.35 -12.24
CA GLY A 136 14.34 5.61 -11.52
C GLY A 136 12.95 5.90 -10.97
N ARG A 137 12.24 6.85 -11.60
CA ARG A 137 10.88 7.24 -11.19
C ARG A 137 9.78 6.61 -12.03
N GLN A 138 10.11 5.84 -13.06
CA GLN A 138 9.12 5.28 -13.98
C GLN A 138 8.90 3.81 -13.67
N ALA A 139 7.69 3.45 -13.28
CA ALA A 139 7.26 2.06 -13.17
C ALA A 139 7.15 1.47 -14.60
N THR A 140 7.96 0.45 -14.88
CA THR A 140 8.03 -0.21 -16.18
C THR A 140 7.10 -1.42 -16.25
N SER A 141 6.81 -2.05 -15.11
CA SER A 141 5.82 -3.11 -14.95
C SER A 141 5.24 -3.04 -13.55
N MET A 142 3.94 -3.32 -13.43
CA MET A 142 3.24 -3.33 -12.15
C MET A 142 2.05 -4.28 -12.26
N THR A 143 2.03 -5.32 -11.44
CA THR A 143 0.95 -6.32 -11.43
C THR A 143 0.52 -6.57 -9.99
N PRO A 144 -0.77 -6.43 -9.64
CA PRO A 144 -1.27 -6.77 -8.30
C PRO A 144 -0.97 -8.25 -7.98
N LEU A 145 -0.42 -8.54 -6.79
CA LEU A 145 -0.11 -9.92 -6.38
C LEU A 145 -1.28 -10.67 -5.75
N VAL A 146 -2.32 -9.94 -5.39
CA VAL A 146 -3.55 -10.52 -4.87
C VAL A 146 -4.66 -10.01 -5.78
N SER A 147 -5.12 -10.87 -6.69
CA SER A 147 -6.39 -10.68 -7.37
C SER A 147 -7.50 -11.10 -6.41
N GLU A 148 -8.55 -10.28 -6.30
CA GLU A 148 -9.84 -10.74 -5.76
C GLU A 148 -10.36 -11.96 -6.53
#